data_AF-A0A1C6L4V0-F1
#
_entry.id   AF-A0A1C6L4V0-F1
#
_cell.length_a   1.000
_cell.length_b   1.000
_cell.length_c   1.000
_cell.angle_alpha   90.00
_cell.angle_beta   90.00
_cell.angle_gamma   90.00
#
_symmetry.space_group_name_H-M   'P 1'
#
loop_
_entity.id
_entity.type
_entity.pdbx_description
1 polymer ?
#
loop_
_entity_poly.entity_id
_entity_poly.type
_entity_poly.pdbx_seq_one_letter_code
_entity_poly.pdbx_strand_id
1 'polypeptide(L)'
;MKHNFVFLGDSLTFGYGVRKKDCWVTLFENNTDFNIINKGVNGSTTTDMLVRFDKDVMTFTPEKSFIMGGTNDLLCNRSISSIVANIELMIKDLKSINSSIIIGIPPDIIVEDAYNLFMPSPTYDYCKKSLPTLRKNLISLCNNYDCTYVDFYSLTKNNIKNDIYLDGIHLNPKGQEHMLKEFLK
;
A
#
# COMPACT_ATOMS: atom_id res chain seq x y z
N MET A 1 0.23 -7.84 27.14
CA MET A 1 -0.54 -8.17 25.92
C MET A 1 0.25 -7.63 24.74
N LYS A 2 0.34 -8.33 23.61
CA LYS A 2 1.00 -7.76 22.42
C LYS A 2 0.16 -6.61 21.88
N HIS A 3 0.81 -5.49 21.57
CA HIS A 3 0.16 -4.32 20.98
C HIS A 3 -0.18 -4.60 19.52
N ASN A 4 -1.33 -4.12 19.04
CA ASN A 4 -1.78 -4.38 17.67
C ASN A 4 -1.12 -3.41 16.68
N PHE A 5 -0.63 -3.95 15.57
CA PHE A 5 -0.22 -3.19 14.40
C PHE A 5 -1.01 -3.67 13.18
N VAL A 6 -1.95 -2.86 12.72
CA VAL A 6 -2.84 -3.20 11.60
C VAL A 6 -2.27 -2.68 10.28
N PHE A 7 -2.23 -3.55 9.27
CA PHE A 7 -1.82 -3.23 7.91
C PHE A 7 -3.06 -3.25 7.01
N LEU A 8 -3.58 -2.09 6.65
CA LEU A 8 -4.70 -1.95 5.72
C LEU A 8 -4.21 -1.68 4.31
N GLY A 9 -4.64 -2.49 3.35
CA GLY A 9 -4.33 -2.22 1.96
C GLY A 9 -4.96 -3.17 0.97
N ASP A 10 -4.37 -3.24 -0.20
CA ASP A 10 -4.84 -4.03 -1.33
C ASP A 10 -4.05 -5.34 -1.54
N SER A 11 -3.93 -5.81 -2.78
CA SER A 11 -3.17 -7.00 -3.15
C SER A 11 -1.68 -6.92 -2.78
N LEU A 12 -1.09 -5.73 -2.76
CA LEU A 12 0.33 -5.54 -2.42
C LEU A 12 0.57 -5.70 -0.91
N THR A 13 -0.43 -5.36 -0.10
CA THR A 13 -0.39 -5.63 1.36
C THR A 13 -0.77 -7.08 1.66
N PHE A 14 -1.72 -7.64 0.90
CA PHE A 14 -2.12 -9.05 1.02
C PHE A 14 -0.99 -10.03 0.70
N GLY A 15 -0.10 -9.68 -0.24
CA GLY A 15 0.92 -10.58 -0.77
C GLY A 15 0.42 -11.42 -1.94
N TYR A 16 -0.32 -10.82 -2.87
CA TYR A 16 -0.81 -11.51 -4.06
C TYR A 16 0.32 -12.17 -4.85
N GLY A 17 0.06 -13.39 -5.33
CA GLY A 17 0.98 -14.14 -6.21
C GLY A 17 2.20 -14.74 -5.51
N VAL A 18 2.38 -14.53 -4.21
CA VAL A 18 3.46 -15.13 -3.42
C VAL A 18 2.91 -16.03 -2.31
N ARG A 19 3.74 -16.96 -1.81
CA ARG A 19 3.36 -17.77 -0.64
C ARG A 19 3.36 -16.88 0.59
N LYS A 20 2.53 -17.20 1.59
CA LYS A 20 2.44 -16.42 2.84
C LYS A 20 3.81 -16.15 3.47
N LYS A 21 4.70 -17.14 3.49
CA LYS A 21 6.06 -17.01 4.05
C LYS A 21 6.96 -16.01 3.30
N ASP A 22 6.63 -15.68 2.06
CA ASP A 22 7.38 -14.78 1.19
C ASP A 22 6.71 -13.39 1.12
N CYS A 23 5.54 -13.19 1.74
CA CYS A 23 4.85 -11.91 1.82
C CYS A 23 5.61 -10.95 2.75
N TRP A 24 5.87 -9.71 2.32
CA TRP A 24 6.65 -8.74 3.08
C TRP A 24 6.05 -8.43 4.47
N VAL A 25 4.72 -8.43 4.62
CA VAL A 25 4.06 -8.22 5.91
C VAL A 25 4.29 -9.40 6.86
N THR A 26 4.24 -10.63 6.35
CA THR A 26 4.57 -11.83 7.16
C THR A 26 6.06 -11.89 7.49
N LEU A 27 6.92 -11.47 6.58
CA LEU A 27 8.35 -11.36 6.89
C LEU A 27 8.60 -10.27 7.96
N PHE A 28 7.89 -9.15 7.90
CA PHE A 28 7.95 -8.10 8.92
C PHE A 28 7.46 -8.59 10.30
N GLU A 29 6.39 -9.40 10.34
CA GLU A 29 5.87 -10.01 11.57
C GLU A 29 6.96 -10.79 12.34
N ASN A 30 7.89 -11.44 11.62
CA ASN A 30 9.01 -12.15 12.25
C ASN A 30 10.10 -11.23 12.82
N ASN A 31 10.05 -9.91 12.56
CA ASN A 31 11.04 -8.92 12.97
C ASN A 31 10.49 -7.96 14.04
N THR A 32 9.37 -8.30 14.68
CA THR A 32 8.70 -7.38 15.60
C THR A 32 7.91 -8.09 16.71
N ASP A 33 7.77 -7.41 17.85
CA ASP A 33 6.97 -7.90 18.98
C ASP A 33 5.49 -7.52 18.88
N PHE A 34 5.09 -6.70 17.90
CA PHE A 34 3.70 -6.36 17.63
C PHE A 34 2.89 -7.60 17.20
N ASN A 35 1.60 -7.60 17.51
CA ASN A 35 0.63 -8.49 16.89
C ASN A 35 0.26 -7.91 15.52
N ILE A 36 0.79 -8.50 14.44
CA ILE A 36 0.57 -8.01 13.09
C ILE A 36 -0.77 -8.52 12.56
N ILE A 37 -1.61 -7.58 12.12
CA ILE A 37 -2.93 -7.88 11.56
C ILE A 37 -2.94 -7.41 10.11
N ASN A 38 -2.74 -8.34 9.17
CA ASN A 38 -2.77 -8.05 7.75
C ASN A 38 -4.23 -8.02 7.24
N LYS A 39 -4.67 -6.83 6.79
CA LYS A 39 -5.98 -6.53 6.20
C LYS A 39 -5.86 -6.11 4.74
N GLY A 40 -4.91 -6.70 4.03
CA GLY A 40 -4.83 -6.65 2.57
C GLY A 40 -6.01 -7.36 1.91
N VAL A 41 -6.64 -6.71 0.92
CA VAL A 41 -7.72 -7.32 0.12
C VAL A 41 -7.44 -7.08 -1.36
N ASN A 42 -7.33 -8.16 -2.14
CA ASN A 42 -7.02 -8.07 -3.57
C ASN A 42 -8.02 -7.17 -4.31
N GLY A 43 -7.51 -6.26 -5.14
CA GLY A 43 -8.34 -5.33 -5.93
C GLY A 43 -9.00 -4.19 -5.13
N SER A 44 -8.80 -4.13 -3.80
CA SER A 44 -9.41 -3.09 -2.97
C SER A 44 -8.96 -1.70 -3.44
N THR A 45 -9.92 -0.82 -3.63
CA THR A 45 -9.70 0.62 -3.79
C THR A 45 -9.69 1.31 -2.43
N THR A 46 -9.25 2.57 -2.38
CA THR A 46 -9.32 3.39 -1.16
C THR A 46 -10.74 3.62 -0.67
N THR A 47 -11.73 3.66 -1.56
CA THR A 47 -13.15 3.69 -1.16
C THR A 47 -13.54 2.40 -0.45
N ASP A 48 -13.14 1.23 -0.98
CA ASP A 48 -13.45 -0.06 -0.34
C ASP A 48 -12.76 -0.16 1.03
N MET A 49 -11.51 0.32 1.11
CA MET A 49 -10.75 0.42 2.37
C MET A 49 -11.48 1.30 3.39
N LEU A 50 -12.01 2.46 2.97
CA LEU A 50 -12.77 3.35 3.84
C LEU A 50 -14.06 2.69 4.34
N VAL A 51 -14.79 2.00 3.46
CA VAL A 51 -16.04 1.28 3.81
C VAL A 51 -15.80 0.20 4.87
N ARG A 52 -14.67 -0.53 4.77
CA ARG A 52 -14.33 -1.58 5.73
C ARG A 52 -13.44 -1.09 6.88
N PHE A 53 -13.14 0.21 6.96
CA PHE A 53 -12.11 0.76 7.84
C PHE A 53 -12.38 0.47 9.31
N ASP A 54 -13.62 0.70 9.75
CA ASP A 54 -14.02 0.46 11.14
C ASP A 54 -13.79 -1.01 11.54
N LYS A 55 -14.35 -1.94 10.75
CA LYS A 55 -14.24 -3.40 10.96
C LYS A 55 -12.80 -3.93 10.86
N ASP A 56 -12.02 -3.41 9.93
CA ASP A 56 -10.69 -3.95 9.65
C ASP A 56 -9.59 -3.29 10.47
N VAL A 57 -9.80 -2.08 11.00
CA VAL A 57 -8.79 -1.32 11.72
C VAL A 57 -9.28 -0.89 13.10
N MET A 58 -10.37 -0.12 13.18
CA MET A 58 -10.77 0.54 14.42
C MET A 58 -11.19 -0.43 15.52
N THR A 59 -11.83 -1.55 15.18
CA THR A 59 -12.21 -2.60 16.16
C THR A 59 -11.02 -3.22 16.89
N PHE A 60 -9.81 -3.10 16.35
CA PHE A 60 -8.59 -3.61 16.96
C PHE A 60 -7.90 -2.60 17.88
N THR A 61 -8.39 -1.36 17.95
CA THR A 61 -7.80 -0.24 18.71
C THR A 61 -6.27 -0.23 18.57
N PRO A 62 -5.74 -0.13 17.34
CA PRO A 62 -4.32 -0.34 17.08
C PRO A 62 -3.45 0.74 17.71
N GLU A 63 -2.28 0.34 18.20
CA GLU A 63 -1.23 1.29 18.59
C GLU A 63 -0.54 1.86 17.35
N LYS A 64 -0.41 1.03 16.31
CA LYS A 64 0.20 1.41 15.02
C LYS A 64 -0.68 0.96 13.87
N SER A 65 -0.74 1.78 12.84
CA SER A 65 -1.52 1.50 11.63
C SER A 65 -0.72 1.85 10.39
N PHE A 66 -0.69 0.92 9.44
CA PHE A 66 -0.12 1.11 8.11
C PHE A 66 -1.26 1.14 7.09
N ILE A 67 -1.26 2.13 6.19
CA ILE A 67 -2.26 2.25 5.12
C ILE A 67 -1.54 2.38 3.78
N MET A 68 -1.88 1.53 2.82
CA MET A 68 -1.43 1.66 1.43
C MET A 68 -2.54 1.29 0.46
N GLY A 69 -2.80 2.17 -0.50
CA GLY A 69 -3.77 1.97 -1.56
C GLY A 69 -3.70 3.09 -2.59
N GLY A 70 -4.53 3.00 -3.63
CA GLY A 70 -4.61 4.00 -4.70
C GLY A 70 -4.19 3.47 -6.07
N THR A 71 -3.39 2.40 -6.16
CA THR A 71 -3.06 1.78 -7.45
C THR A 71 -4.33 1.27 -8.13
N ASN A 72 -5.18 0.54 -7.42
CA ASN A 72 -6.46 0.06 -7.97
C ASN A 72 -7.42 1.21 -8.30
N ASP A 73 -7.46 2.28 -7.50
CA ASP A 73 -8.26 3.46 -7.81
C ASP A 73 -7.86 4.06 -9.16
N LEU A 74 -6.56 4.21 -9.41
CA LEU A 74 -6.04 4.68 -10.69
C LEU A 74 -6.33 3.68 -11.83
N LEU A 75 -6.18 2.38 -11.60
CA LEU A 75 -6.53 1.35 -12.58
C LEU A 75 -8.04 1.30 -12.88
N CYS A 76 -8.88 1.85 -11.99
CA CYS A 76 -10.30 2.09 -12.18
C CYS A 76 -10.63 3.53 -12.62
N ASN A 77 -9.64 4.30 -13.09
CA ASN A 77 -9.79 5.67 -13.60
C ASN A 77 -10.38 6.68 -12.59
N ARG A 78 -10.15 6.47 -11.28
CA ARG A 78 -10.56 7.40 -10.23
C ARG A 78 -9.54 8.52 -10.05
N SER A 79 -10.02 9.68 -9.58
CA SER A 79 -9.18 10.86 -9.42
C SER A 79 -8.24 10.74 -8.22
N ILE A 80 -7.05 11.32 -8.34
CA ILE A 80 -6.09 11.47 -7.22
C ILE A 80 -6.72 12.17 -6.02
N SER A 81 -7.57 13.18 -6.24
CA SER A 81 -8.26 13.88 -5.16
C SER A 81 -9.15 12.95 -4.33
N SER A 82 -9.85 12.00 -4.96
CA SER A 82 -10.68 11.01 -4.25
C SER A 82 -9.83 10.08 -3.39
N ILE A 83 -8.68 9.62 -3.92
CA ILE A 83 -7.74 8.75 -3.21
C ILE A 83 -7.20 9.45 -1.96
N VAL A 84 -6.74 10.68 -2.13
CA VAL A 84 -6.17 11.51 -1.04
C VAL A 84 -7.24 11.79 0.02
N ALA A 85 -8.46 12.16 -0.37
CA ALA A 85 -9.55 12.41 0.56
C ALA A 85 -9.92 11.16 1.38
N ASN A 86 -9.99 9.98 0.75
CA ASN A 86 -10.27 8.74 1.46
C ASN A 86 -9.18 8.41 2.49
N ILE A 87 -7.90 8.56 2.11
CA ILE A 87 -6.77 8.33 3.03
C ILE A 87 -6.76 9.36 4.17
N GLU A 88 -7.06 10.62 3.87
CA GLU A 88 -7.17 11.67 4.88
C GLU A 88 -8.25 11.37 5.94
N LEU A 89 -9.41 10.85 5.52
CA LEU A 89 -10.45 10.43 6.46
C LEU A 89 -9.96 9.32 7.39
N MET A 90 -9.31 8.28 6.85
CA MET A 90 -8.73 7.20 7.66
C MET A 90 -7.63 7.71 8.62
N ILE A 91 -6.83 8.69 8.20
CA ILE A 91 -5.83 9.35 9.07
C ILE A 91 -6.52 10.06 10.25
N LYS A 92 -7.60 10.80 9.99
CA LYS A 92 -8.35 11.53 11.04
C LYS A 92 -8.92 10.58 12.08
N ASP A 93 -9.49 9.47 11.64
CA ASP A 93 -10.03 8.44 12.53
C ASP A 93 -8.94 7.83 13.41
N LEU A 94 -7.77 7.50 12.84
CA LEU A 94 -6.63 6.96 13.60
C LEU A 94 -6.03 7.95 14.60
N LYS A 95 -6.00 9.24 14.25
CA LYS A 95 -5.57 10.29 15.19
C LYS A 95 -6.52 10.42 16.36
N SER A 96 -7.83 10.22 16.16
CA SER A 96 -8.81 10.29 17.25
C SER A 96 -8.57 9.26 18.36
N ILE A 97 -7.89 8.15 18.03
CA ILE A 97 -7.50 7.09 18.96
C ILE A 97 -5.99 7.08 19.29
N ASN A 98 -5.24 8.10 18.88
CA ASN A 98 -3.79 8.21 19.07
C ASN A 98 -2.97 7.05 18.50
N SER A 99 -3.43 6.41 17.41
CA SER A 99 -2.62 5.42 16.68
C SER A 99 -1.46 6.13 15.99
N SER A 100 -0.26 5.56 16.06
CA SER A 100 0.84 5.96 15.16
C SER A 100 0.50 5.54 13.73
N ILE A 101 0.80 6.37 12.74
CA ILE A 101 0.34 6.18 11.36
C ILE A 101 1.53 6.15 10.41
N ILE A 102 1.57 5.11 9.57
CA ILE A 102 2.52 4.98 8.47
C ILE A 102 1.73 4.87 7.15
N ILE A 103 2.02 5.74 6.20
CA ILE A 103 1.42 5.69 4.87
C ILE A 103 2.40 5.06 3.87
N GLY A 104 2.00 3.97 3.22
CA GLY A 104 2.72 3.42 2.09
C GLY A 104 2.43 4.21 0.83
N ILE A 105 3.47 4.76 0.19
CA ILE A 105 3.35 5.30 -1.15
C ILE A 105 3.34 4.11 -2.13
N PRO A 106 2.30 3.93 -2.95
CA PRO A 106 2.18 2.74 -3.79
C PRO A 106 3.36 2.57 -4.75
N PRO A 107 3.79 1.32 -5.04
CA PRO A 107 4.79 1.01 -6.05
C PRO A 107 4.52 1.65 -7.42
N ASP A 108 5.58 1.81 -8.20
CA ASP A 108 5.49 2.06 -9.64
C ASP A 108 4.94 0.80 -10.36
N ILE A 109 4.54 0.93 -11.63
CA ILE A 109 4.09 -0.20 -12.46
C ILE A 109 4.90 -0.33 -13.75
N ILE A 110 4.96 -1.53 -14.32
CA ILE A 110 5.49 -1.82 -15.66
C ILE A 110 4.29 -2.06 -16.59
N VAL A 111 3.99 -1.06 -17.42
CA VAL A 111 2.79 -1.05 -18.27
C VAL A 111 2.89 -2.14 -19.34
N GLU A 112 4.08 -2.36 -19.89
CA GLU A 112 4.36 -3.35 -20.92
C GLU A 112 4.04 -4.78 -20.44
N ASP A 113 4.48 -5.12 -19.23
CA ASP A 113 4.20 -6.43 -18.62
C ASP A 113 2.71 -6.60 -18.34
N ALA A 114 2.06 -5.56 -17.81
CA ALA A 114 0.62 -5.56 -17.56
C ALA A 114 -0.19 -5.75 -18.86
N TYR A 115 0.21 -5.11 -19.96
CA TYR A 115 -0.40 -5.31 -21.28
C TYR A 115 -0.19 -6.72 -21.85
N ASN A 116 0.97 -7.33 -21.60
CA ASN A 116 1.27 -8.66 -22.12
C ASN A 116 0.54 -9.77 -21.35
N LEU A 117 0.30 -9.58 -20.06
CA LEU A 117 -0.23 -10.62 -19.16
C LEU A 117 -1.72 -10.44 -18.84
N PHE A 118 -2.27 -9.24 -19.04
CA PHE A 118 -3.68 -8.93 -18.84
C PHE A 118 -4.33 -8.34 -20.10
N MET A 119 -5.65 -8.13 -20.06
CA MET A 119 -6.36 -7.46 -21.15
C MET A 119 -5.87 -6.01 -21.26
N PRO A 120 -5.38 -5.57 -22.44
CA PRO A 120 -4.92 -4.20 -22.61
C PRO A 120 -6.00 -3.18 -22.28
N SER A 121 -5.62 -2.19 -21.46
CA SER A 121 -6.52 -1.13 -21.00
C SER A 121 -5.79 0.21 -20.91
N PRO A 122 -6.39 1.33 -21.39
CA PRO A 122 -5.81 2.66 -21.23
C PRO A 122 -5.66 3.10 -19.76
N THR A 123 -6.27 2.37 -18.83
CA THR A 123 -6.13 2.65 -17.39
C THR A 123 -4.73 2.36 -16.86
N TYR A 124 -3.94 1.51 -17.51
CA TYR A 124 -2.52 1.31 -17.14
C TYR A 124 -1.70 2.56 -17.42
N ASP A 125 -1.86 3.19 -18.59
CA ASP A 125 -1.20 4.46 -18.92
C ASP A 125 -1.63 5.58 -17.98
N TYR A 126 -2.93 5.67 -17.68
CA TYR A 126 -3.45 6.62 -16.70
C TYR A 126 -2.82 6.41 -15.32
N CYS A 127 -2.74 5.16 -14.85
CA CYS A 127 -2.12 4.81 -13.58
C CYS A 127 -0.64 5.22 -13.55
N LYS A 128 0.14 4.79 -14.54
CA LYS A 128 1.56 5.12 -14.68
C LYS A 128 1.81 6.63 -14.66
N LYS A 129 0.99 7.39 -15.40
CA LYS A 129 1.10 8.85 -15.48
C LYS A 129 0.69 9.55 -14.18
N SER A 130 -0.23 8.96 -13.42
CA SER A 130 -0.83 9.56 -12.22
C SER A 130 -0.06 9.27 -10.94
N LEU A 131 0.65 8.12 -10.85
CA LEU A 131 1.43 7.72 -9.67
C LEU A 131 2.42 8.77 -9.15
N PRO A 132 3.20 9.50 -9.98
CA PRO A 132 4.09 10.56 -9.50
C PRO A 132 3.35 11.69 -8.77
N THR A 133 2.18 12.06 -9.28
CA THR A 133 1.34 13.10 -8.68
C THR A 133 0.68 12.57 -7.40
N LEU A 134 0.19 11.33 -7.41
CA LEU A 134 -0.36 10.70 -6.20
C LEU A 134 0.70 10.65 -5.09
N ARG A 135 1.92 10.19 -5.40
CA ARG A 135 3.07 10.21 -4.48
C ARG A 135 3.28 11.57 -3.84
N LYS A 136 3.35 12.64 -4.64
CA LYS A 136 3.54 14.02 -4.13
C LYS A 136 2.42 14.40 -3.16
N ASN A 137 1.17 14.09 -3.50
CA ASN A 137 0.02 14.44 -2.66
C ASN A 137 0.01 13.65 -1.35
N LEU A 138 0.31 12.35 -1.38
CA LEU A 138 0.37 11.52 -0.17
C LEU A 138 1.51 11.94 0.76
N ILE A 139 2.69 12.27 0.23
CA ILE A 139 3.80 12.82 1.04
C ILE A 139 3.39 14.15 1.66
N SER A 140 2.76 15.05 0.89
CA SER A 140 2.26 16.31 1.43
C SER A 140 1.20 16.10 2.52
N LEU A 141 0.32 15.11 2.34
CA LEU A 141 -0.70 14.75 3.33
C LEU A 141 -0.04 14.26 4.62
N CYS A 142 0.98 13.41 4.52
CA CYS A 142 1.75 12.94 5.67
C CYS A 142 2.39 14.11 6.43
N ASN A 143 2.99 15.07 5.73
CA ASN A 143 3.57 16.26 6.36
C ASN A 143 2.50 17.12 7.06
N ASN A 144 1.32 17.28 6.46
CA ASN A 144 0.23 18.08 7.03
C ASN A 144 -0.34 17.47 8.32
N TYR A 145 -0.30 16.14 8.42
CA TYR A 145 -0.82 15.39 9.57
C TYR A 145 0.28 14.83 10.46
N ASP A 146 1.55 15.17 10.25
CA ASP A 146 2.69 14.62 11.01
C ASP A 146 2.65 13.08 11.08
N CYS A 147 2.52 12.44 9.92
CA CYS A 147 2.53 10.99 9.75
C CYS A 147 3.84 10.54 9.08
N THR A 148 4.29 9.33 9.40
CA THR A 148 5.42 8.71 8.69
C THR A 148 4.94 8.16 7.34
N TYR A 149 5.84 8.10 6.35
CA TYR A 149 5.57 7.41 5.09
C TYR A 149 6.72 6.51 4.68
N VAL A 150 6.41 5.49 3.88
CA VAL A 150 7.39 4.60 3.25
C VAL A 150 7.22 4.67 1.73
N ASP A 151 8.30 4.97 1.02
CA ASP A 151 8.25 5.32 -0.40
C ASP A 151 8.54 4.13 -1.34
N PHE A 152 7.59 3.19 -1.43
CA PHE A 152 7.75 2.03 -2.32
C PHE A 152 7.76 2.40 -3.81
N TYR A 153 7.22 3.55 -4.18
CA TYR A 153 7.34 4.09 -5.54
C TYR A 153 8.82 4.29 -5.93
N SER A 154 9.58 5.01 -5.10
CA SER A 154 11.00 5.25 -5.37
C SER A 154 11.81 3.95 -5.36
N LEU A 155 11.52 3.05 -4.41
CA LEU A 155 12.11 1.71 -4.35
C LEU A 155 11.97 0.98 -5.68
N THR A 156 10.73 0.86 -6.16
CA THR A 156 10.43 0.05 -7.35
C THR A 156 10.88 0.72 -8.64
N LYS A 157 10.77 2.04 -8.76
CA LYS A 157 11.33 2.80 -9.88
C LYS A 157 12.84 2.59 -10.04
N ASN A 158 13.57 2.55 -8.92
CA ASN A 158 15.02 2.31 -8.92
C ASN A 158 15.40 0.84 -9.20
N ASN A 159 14.45 -0.09 -9.13
CA ASN A 159 14.67 -1.53 -9.30
C ASN A 159 13.93 -2.12 -10.51
N ILE A 160 13.46 -1.29 -11.45
CA ILE A 160 12.65 -1.74 -12.59
C ILE A 160 13.36 -2.79 -13.47
N LYS A 161 14.70 -2.74 -13.54
CA LYS A 161 15.53 -3.70 -14.31
C LYS A 161 15.94 -4.93 -13.50
N ASN A 162 15.57 -5.01 -12.22
CA ASN A 162 16.04 -6.05 -11.31
C ASN A 162 15.08 -7.25 -11.20
N ASP A 163 14.11 -7.36 -12.11
CA ASP A 163 13.15 -8.47 -12.18
C ASP A 163 12.48 -8.75 -10.83
N ILE A 164 11.79 -7.72 -10.31
CA ILE A 164 11.14 -7.76 -8.99
C ILE A 164 9.61 -7.89 -9.08
N TYR A 165 9.06 -7.96 -10.28
CA TYR A 165 7.62 -8.08 -10.54
C TYR A 165 7.23 -9.51 -10.94
N LEU A 166 5.95 -9.83 -10.76
CA LEU A 166 5.31 -11.03 -11.31
C LEU A 166 4.63 -10.71 -12.65
N ASP A 167 3.97 -9.54 -12.72
CA ASP A 167 3.05 -9.19 -13.79
C ASP A 167 3.03 -7.68 -14.13
N GLY A 168 4.09 -6.97 -13.73
CA GLY A 168 4.20 -5.51 -13.87
C GLY A 168 3.45 -4.70 -12.83
N ILE A 169 2.66 -5.32 -11.95
CA ILE A 169 1.92 -4.65 -10.86
C ILE A 169 2.30 -5.25 -9.51
N HIS A 170 2.26 -6.58 -9.39
CA HIS A 170 2.52 -7.30 -8.16
C HIS A 170 3.99 -7.70 -8.07
N LEU A 171 4.53 -7.70 -6.86
CA LEU A 171 5.92 -8.02 -6.61
C LEU A 171 6.13 -9.52 -6.37
N ASN A 172 7.17 -10.06 -7.01
CA ASN A 172 7.64 -11.43 -6.79
C ASN A 172 8.38 -11.54 -5.44
N PRO A 173 8.79 -12.74 -4.98
CA PRO A 173 9.46 -12.89 -3.67
C PRO A 173 10.67 -11.96 -3.47
N LYS A 174 11.46 -11.70 -4.51
CA LYS A 174 12.58 -10.75 -4.44
C LYS A 174 12.08 -9.32 -4.22
N GLY A 175 11.03 -8.89 -4.92
CA GLY A 175 10.39 -7.60 -4.69
C GLY A 175 9.78 -7.47 -3.30
N GLN A 176 9.22 -8.54 -2.73
CA GLN A 176 8.72 -8.57 -1.35
C GLN A 176 9.85 -8.32 -0.32
N GLU A 177 11.02 -8.92 -0.52
CA GLU A 177 12.20 -8.63 0.32
C GLU A 177 12.66 -7.17 0.21
N HIS A 178 12.60 -6.59 -0.98
CA HIS A 178 12.89 -5.17 -1.20
C HIS A 178 11.90 -4.27 -0.45
N MET A 179 10.60 -4.59 -0.48
CA MET A 179 9.60 -3.86 0.31
C MET A 179 9.88 -3.95 1.81
N LEU A 180 10.18 -5.14 2.33
CA LEU A 180 10.55 -5.29 3.74
C LEU A 180 11.74 -4.41 4.11
N LYS A 181 12.81 -4.44 3.31
CA LYS A 181 14.01 -3.63 3.56
C LYS A 181 13.71 -2.14 3.55
N GLU A 182 12.84 -1.68 2.66
CA GLU A 182 12.42 -0.28 2.61
C GLU A 182 11.58 0.10 3.82
N PHE A 183 10.70 -0.79 4.28
CA PHE A 183 9.85 -0.57 5.44
C PHE A 183 10.60 -0.53 6.77
N LEU A 184 11.75 -1.20 6.85
CA LEU A 184 12.60 -1.26 8.05
C LEU A 184 13.61 -0.10 8.17
N LYS A 185 13.69 0.81 7.20
CA LYS A 185 14.55 1.99 7.26
C LYS A 185 14.01 3.04 8.22
#